data_AF-A0A951QHL4-F1
#
_entry.id   AF-A0A951QHL4-F1
#
_cell.length_a   1.000
_cell.length_b   1.000
_cell.length_c   1.000
_cell.angle_alpha   90.00
_cell.angle_beta   90.00
_cell.angle_gamma   90.00
#
_symmetry.space_group_name_H-M   'P 1'
#
loop_
_entity.id
_entity.type
_entity.pdbx_description
1 polymer ?
#
loop_
_entity_poly.entity_id
_entity_poly.type
_entity_poly.pdbx_seq_one_letter_code
_entity_poly.pdbx_strand_id
1 'polypeptide(L)' 'MNRLEELEQNSKLKVEIESSFRSDKSVVETRSAMSNGKQLRPFGLCAGEFVVPDDFDAPLPEEILSAFEGE' A
#
# COMPACT_ATOMS: atom_id res chain seq x y z
N MET A 1 -31.16 -30.11 9.09
CA MET A 1 -30.54 -29.60 7.86
C MET A 1 -29.85 -30.75 7.19
N ASN A 2 -30.25 -31.05 5.95
CA ASN A 2 -29.71 -32.16 5.19
C ASN A 2 -28.43 -31.73 4.48
N ARG A 3 -27.42 -32.62 4.40
CA ARG A 3 -26.15 -32.38 3.69
C ARG A 3 -26.34 -31.95 2.22
N LEU A 4 -27.50 -32.26 1.64
CA LEU A 4 -27.90 -31.83 0.30
C LEU A 4 -28.28 -30.34 0.24
N GLU A 5 -28.94 -29.80 1.26
CA GLU A 5 -29.27 -28.36 1.35
C GLU A 5 -28.01 -27.51 1.48
N GLU A 6 -27.01 -28.01 2.22
CA GLU A 6 -25.72 -27.35 2.41
C GLU A 6 -24.90 -27.31 1.11
N LEU A 7 -24.94 -28.38 0.31
CA LEU A 7 -24.26 -28.41 -0.99
C LEU A 7 -24.91 -27.47 -2.01
N GLU A 8 -26.23 -27.36 -2.00
CA GLU A 8 -26.96 -26.43 -2.85
C GLU A 8 -26.65 -24.96 -2.48
N GLN A 9 -26.62 -24.68 -1.18
CA GLN A 9 -26.25 -23.35 -0.67
C GLN A 9 -24.80 -22.99 -1.01
N ASN A 10 -23.86 -23.94 -0.89
CA ASN A 10 -22.45 -23.74 -1.24
C ASN A 10 -22.24 -23.56 -2.75
N SER A 11 -23.02 -24.26 -3.58
CA SER A 11 -23.03 -24.06 -5.04
C SER A 11 -23.53 -22.65 -5.39
N LYS A 12 -24.61 -22.20 -4.75
CA LYS A 12 -25.20 -20.88 -4.97
C LYS A 12 -24.24 -19.75 -4.55
N LEU A 13 -23.60 -19.90 -3.40
CA LEU A 13 -22.57 -18.96 -2.92
C LEU A 13 -21.37 -18.88 -3.87
N LYS A 14 -20.94 -20.01 -4.43
CA LYS A 14 -19.83 -20.05 -5.40
C LYS A 14 -20.15 -19.28 -6.68
N VAL A 15 -21.35 -19.47 -7.24
CA VAL A 15 -21.81 -18.74 -8.44
C VAL A 15 -21.94 -17.23 -8.17
N GLU A 16 -22.37 -16.84 -6.98
CA GLU A 16 -22.57 -15.44 -6.61
C GLU A 16 -21.24 -14.70 -6.37
N ILE A 17 -20.25 -15.38 -5.77
CA ILE A 17 -18.87 -14.88 -5.65
C ILE A 17 -18.24 -14.70 -7.04
N GLU A 18 -18.36 -15.69 -7.93
CA GLU A 18 -17.84 -15.60 -9.31
C GLU A 18 -18.52 -14.50 -10.14
N SER A 19 -19.80 -14.22 -9.90
CA SER A 19 -20.56 -13.14 -10.54
C SER A 19 -20.13 -11.75 -10.07
N SER A 20 -19.85 -11.58 -8.77
CA SER A 20 -19.41 -10.30 -8.19
C SER A 20 -18.01 -9.92 -8.69
N PHE A 21 -17.09 -10.88 -8.83
CA PHE A 21 -15.77 -10.63 -9.43
C PHE A 21 -15.81 -10.16 -10.88
N ARG A 22 -16.90 -10.40 -11.62
CA ARG A 22 -17.08 -9.89 -12.98
C ARG A 22 -17.65 -8.47 -13.05
N SER A 23 -18.21 -7.95 -11.96
CA SER A 23 -19.02 -6.72 -12.00
C SER A 23 -18.37 -5.50 -11.32
N ASP A 24 -17.29 -5.67 -10.55
CA ASP A 24 -16.57 -4.54 -9.96
C ASP A 24 -15.38 -4.08 -10.80
N LYS A 25 -15.72 -3.23 -11.79
CA LYS A 25 -14.80 -2.21 -12.31
C LYS A 25 -14.42 -1.22 -11.19
N SER A 26 -13.51 -1.62 -10.31
CA SER A 26 -12.62 -0.67 -9.61
C SER A 26 -11.32 -1.31 -9.15
N VAL A 27 -10.83 -2.33 -9.88
CA VAL A 27 -9.39 -2.61 -9.89
C VAL A 27 -8.74 -1.43 -10.61
N VAL A 28 -8.39 -0.38 -9.86
CA VAL A 28 -7.41 0.59 -10.35
C VAL A 28 -6.14 -0.20 -10.53
N GLU A 29 -5.94 -0.63 -11.78
CA GLU A 29 -4.69 -1.22 -12.21
C GLU A 29 -3.60 -0.19 -11.93
N THR A 30 -2.85 -0.39 -10.85
CA THR A 30 -1.58 0.31 -10.64
C THR A 30 -0.66 -0.19 -11.73
N ARG A 31 -0.76 0.43 -12.91
CA ARG A 31 0.22 0.25 -13.97
C ARG A 31 1.55 0.64 -13.34
N SER A 32 2.36 -0.37 -13.00
CA SER A 32 3.78 -0.16 -12.78
C SER A 32 4.26 0.70 -13.94
N ALA A 33 4.90 1.83 -13.64
CA ALA A 33 5.26 2.81 -14.65
C ALA A 33 6.25 2.17 -15.63
N MET A 34 5.70 1.48 -16.64
CA MET A 34 6.46 0.84 -17.70
C MET A 34 7.36 1.92 -18.28
N SER A 35 8.65 1.65 -18.26
CA SER A 35 9.71 2.58 -18.63
C SER A 35 9.69 2.85 -20.13
N ASN A 36 8.69 3.59 -20.60
CA ASN A 36 8.71 4.23 -21.91
C ASN A 36 9.71 5.38 -21.84
N GLY A 37 11.01 5.06 -21.94
CA GLY A 37 12.10 6.03 -22.05
C GLY A 37 12.07 7.16 -21.01
N LYS A 38 11.54 6.89 -19.81
CA LYS A 38 11.36 7.93 -18.79
C LYS A 38 12.74 8.32 -18.28
N GLN A 39 13.10 9.58 -18.52
CA GLN A 39 14.27 10.23 -17.93
C GLN A 39 14.32 9.88 -16.44
N LEU A 40 15.51 9.48 -15.97
CA LEU A 40 15.74 9.23 -14.55
C LEU A 40 15.30 10.48 -13.78
N ARG A 41 14.56 10.27 -12.68
CA ARG A 41 14.20 11.37 -11.80
C ARG A 41 15.51 12.05 -11.36
N PRO A 42 15.62 13.38 -11.48
CA PRO A 42 16.80 14.07 -10.98
C PRO A 42 16.97 13.76 -9.49
N PHE A 43 18.20 13.49 -9.09
CA PHE A 43 18.53 13.30 -7.68
C PHE A 43 18.49 14.65 -6.97
N GLY A 44 17.83 14.70 -5.82
CA GLY A 44 17.73 15.90 -4.99
C GLY A 44 17.03 17.05 -5.70
N LEU A 45 15.69 17.04 -5.73
CA LEU A 45 14.89 18.16 -6.25
C LEU A 45 15.24 19.51 -5.61
N CYS A 46 15.71 19.47 -4.36
CA CYS A 46 16.14 20.62 -3.57
C CYS A 46 17.66 20.58 -3.28
N ALA A 47 18.47 20.04 -4.20
CA ALA A 47 19.91 19.94 -3.99
C ALA A 47 20.54 21.32 -3.75
N GLY A 48 21.22 21.49 -2.61
CA GLY A 48 21.84 22.75 -2.21
C GLY A 48 20.88 23.78 -1.58
N GLU A 49 19.58 23.48 -1.47
CA GLU A 49 18.62 24.36 -0.79
C GLU A 49 18.58 24.15 0.73
N PHE A 50 19.17 23.05 1.23
CA PHE A 50 19.30 22.75 2.65
C PHE A 50 20.75 22.42 2.98
N VAL A 51 21.18 22.86 4.17
CA VAL A 51 22.47 22.48 4.76
C VAL A 51 22.18 21.44 5.82
N VAL A 52 22.79 20.26 5.68
CA VAL A 52 22.72 19.23 6.71
C VAL A 52 23.64 19.66 7.85
N PRO A 53 23.13 19.80 9.08
CA PRO A 53 23.95 20.10 10.25
C PRO A 53 24.96 18.97 10.52
N ASP A 54 26.12 19.31 11.10
CA ASP A 54 27.15 18.33 11.45
C ASP A 54 26.66 17.28 12.48
N ASP A 55 25.62 17.61 13.24
CA ASP A 55 25.01 16.77 14.28
C ASP A 55 23.72 16.07 13.83
N PHE A 56 23.45 16.01 12.51
CA PHE A 56 22.23 15.36 11.99
C PHE A 56 22.07 13.89 12.44
N ASP A 57 23.18 13.16 12.53
CA ASP A 57 23.20 11.76 12.97
C ASP A 57 23.29 11.61 14.51
N ALA A 58 23.21 12.70 15.27
CA ALA A 58 23.16 12.66 16.72
C ALA A 58 21.88 11.94 17.20
N PRO A 59 21.91 11.32 18.40
CA PRO A 59 20.72 10.71 18.97
C PRO A 59 19.61 11.76 19.14
N LEU A 60 18.36 11.30 18.95
CA LEU A 60 17.19 12.14 19.18
C LEU A 60 17.09 12.53 20.67
N PRO A 61 16.56 13.73 20.97
CA PRO A 61 16.22 14.12 22.34
C PRO A 61 15.27 13.11 23.02
N GLU A 62 15.44 12.92 24.33
CA GLU A 62 14.66 11.95 25.13
C GLU A 62 13.15 12.18 25.01
N GLU A 63 12.68 13.42 25.09
CA GLU A 63 11.26 13.77 24.94
C GLU A 63 10.67 13.28 23.61
N ILE A 64 11.47 13.39 22.52
CA ILE A 64 11.06 12.91 21.21
C ILE A 64 11.00 11.38 21.21
N LEU A 65 12.00 10.71 21.79
CA LEU A 65 12.03 9.25 21.93
C LEU A 65 10.82 8.73 22.74
N SER A 66 10.54 9.29 23.91
CA SER A 66 9.38 8.92 24.73
C SER A 66 8.06 9.09 23.98
N ALA A 67 7.92 10.14 23.17
CA ALA A 67 6.74 10.34 22.33
C ALA A 67 6.56 9.25 21.25
N PHE A 68 7.65 8.67 20.74
CA PHE A 68 7.59 7.51 19.83
C PHE A 68 7.30 6.20 20.57
N GLU A 69 7.79 6.06 21.81
CA GLU A 69 7.64 4.86 22.64
C GLU A 69 6.31 4.80 23.39
N GLY A 70 5.57 5.91 23.44
CA GLY A 70 4.25 6.00 24.07
C GLY A 70 4.31 6.11 25.60
N GLU A 71 5.41 6.63 26.13
CA GLU A 71 5.64 6.90 27.56
C GLU A 71 5.19 8.31 27.99
#